data_AF-A0A0F2HEI6-F1
#
_entry.id   AF-A0A0F2HEI6-F1
#
_cell.length_a   1.000
_cell.length_b   1.000
_cell.length_c   1.000
_cell.angle_alpha   90.00
_cell.angle_beta   90.00
_cell.angle_gamma   90.00
#
_symmetry.space_group_name_H-M   'P 1'
#
loop_
_entity.id
_entity.type
_entity.pdbx_description
1 polymer ?
#
loop_
_entity_poly.entity_id
_entity_poly.type
_entity_poly.pdbx_seq_one_letter_code
_entity_poly.pdbx_strand_id
1 'polypeptide(L)'
;MGGKSKSSNATTTTNVSGQNAISGDNLGTAISGVNNSTINVTATDHGAIDKAFALGGELINQTGEIFDSAIGFAGQVNKDSMQFAGKALDNIASSNSENLQMLAGLSGSQSKQNTDNLNAIMDLAKFKQDGGASNNRQQQLLLLVVIVIVLGLITMMAVKKR
;
A
#
# COMPACT_ATOMS: atom_id res chain seq x y z
N MET A 1 88.43 -63.14 -64.48
CA MET A 1 87.19 -62.52 -65.01
C MET A 1 86.03 -63.46 -64.71
N GLY A 2 84.88 -63.12 -64.12
CA GLY A 2 84.35 -61.89 -63.55
C GLY A 2 83.17 -62.28 -62.64
N GLY A 3 83.10 -61.68 -61.46
CA GLY A 3 82.07 -61.98 -60.44
C GLY A 3 80.71 -61.40 -60.84
N LYS A 4 79.65 -62.21 -60.72
CA LYS A 4 78.26 -61.76 -60.91
C LYS A 4 77.68 -61.32 -59.57
N SER A 5 77.88 -60.06 -59.20
CA SER A 5 77.16 -59.45 -58.08
C SER A 5 75.71 -59.21 -58.49
N LYS A 6 74.77 -60.01 -57.96
CA LYS A 6 73.34 -59.68 -58.00
C LYS A 6 73.00 -58.90 -56.73
N SER A 7 73.03 -57.57 -56.79
CA SER A 7 72.50 -56.73 -55.72
C SER A 7 70.97 -56.76 -55.79
N SER A 8 70.32 -57.34 -54.78
CA SER A 8 68.88 -57.15 -54.54
C SER A 8 68.71 -55.89 -53.72
N ASN A 9 68.16 -54.83 -54.31
CA ASN A 9 67.81 -53.61 -53.62
C ASN A 9 66.29 -53.42 -53.76
N ALA A 10 65.54 -53.67 -52.69
CA ALA A 10 64.13 -53.30 -52.60
C ALA A 10 64.07 -51.87 -52.05
N THR A 11 64.05 -50.89 -52.95
CA THR A 11 63.92 -49.48 -52.59
C THR A 11 62.44 -49.12 -52.45
N THR A 12 61.97 -48.87 -51.23
CA THR A 12 60.66 -48.27 -51.00
C THR A 12 60.85 -46.77 -50.80
N THR A 13 60.63 -45.98 -51.86
CA THR A 13 60.64 -44.52 -51.79
C THR A 13 59.21 -44.04 -51.57
N THR A 14 58.94 -43.29 -50.50
CA THR A 14 57.68 -42.56 -50.37
C THR A 14 57.94 -41.07 -50.22
N ASN A 15 57.74 -40.35 -51.32
CA ASN A 15 57.78 -38.90 -51.34
C ASN A 15 56.42 -38.37 -50.89
N VAL A 16 56.37 -37.71 -49.74
CA VAL A 16 55.14 -37.07 -49.26
C VAL A 16 55.26 -35.57 -49.51
N SER A 17 54.80 -35.12 -50.67
CA SER A 17 54.68 -33.69 -50.95
C SER A 17 53.32 -33.20 -50.46
N GLY A 18 53.32 -32.38 -49.43
CA GLY A 18 52.14 -31.65 -48.98
C GLY A 18 52.48 -30.16 -48.87
N GLN A 19 51.79 -29.33 -49.64
CA GLN A 19 51.86 -27.88 -49.50
C GLN A 19 50.59 -27.43 -48.76
N ASN A 20 50.71 -27.19 -47.45
CA ASN A 20 49.63 -26.56 -46.69
C ASN A 20 49.63 -25.06 -46.98
N ALA A 21 48.89 -24.65 -48.01
CA ALA A 21 48.55 -23.25 -48.23
C ALA A 21 47.46 -22.85 -47.24
N ILE A 22 47.83 -22.14 -46.19
CA ILE A 22 46.91 -21.60 -45.19
C ILE A 22 46.83 -20.11 -45.40
N SER A 23 45.66 -19.62 -45.81
CA SER A 23 45.36 -18.20 -45.92
C SER A 23 44.20 -17.85 -44.98
N GLY A 24 44.35 -16.79 -44.18
CA GLY A 24 43.39 -16.37 -43.17
C GLY A 24 43.83 -16.67 -41.73
N ASP A 25 42.96 -16.42 -40.76
CA ASP A 25 43.19 -16.72 -39.33
C ASP A 25 42.88 -18.19 -39.04
N ASN A 26 43.88 -19.04 -39.24
CA ASN A 26 43.72 -20.48 -39.04
C ASN A 26 44.36 -20.87 -37.69
N LEU A 27 43.61 -20.69 -36.61
CA LEU A 27 44.01 -21.01 -35.22
C LEU A 27 44.04 -22.52 -34.91
N GLY A 28 43.87 -23.38 -35.92
CA GLY A 28 43.88 -24.83 -35.80
C GLY A 28 45.26 -25.46 -36.04
N THR A 29 45.29 -26.79 -36.21
CA THR A 29 46.53 -27.55 -36.51
C THR A 29 46.57 -27.95 -37.96
N ALA A 30 47.58 -27.49 -38.70
CA ALA A 30 47.80 -27.90 -40.08
C ALA A 30 48.94 -28.91 -40.17
N ILE A 31 48.66 -30.06 -40.78
CA ILE A 31 49.60 -31.18 -40.87
C ILE A 31 49.82 -31.52 -42.34
N SER A 32 51.06 -31.66 -42.76
CA SER A 32 51.44 -31.98 -44.14
C SER A 32 52.56 -33.01 -44.15
N GLY A 33 52.72 -33.73 -45.26
CA GLY A 33 53.85 -34.67 -45.41
C GLY A 33 53.72 -36.00 -44.66
N VAL A 34 52.51 -36.39 -44.25
CA VAL A 34 52.26 -37.65 -43.53
C VAL A 34 51.96 -38.82 -44.46
N ASN A 35 52.70 -39.91 -44.28
CA ASN A 35 52.51 -41.16 -45.01
C ASN A 35 52.45 -42.35 -44.05
N ASN A 36 51.49 -43.25 -44.30
CA ASN A 36 51.29 -44.50 -43.60
C ASN A 36 51.26 -44.40 -42.05
N SER A 37 50.75 -43.29 -41.53
CA SER A 37 50.71 -42.97 -40.09
C SER A 37 49.29 -42.59 -39.65
N THR A 38 48.86 -43.07 -38.49
CA THR A 38 47.66 -42.56 -37.80
C THR A 38 48.06 -41.33 -37.01
N ILE A 39 47.45 -40.17 -37.30
CA ILE A 39 47.73 -38.94 -36.57
C ILE A 39 46.62 -38.70 -35.57
N ASN A 40 47.01 -38.56 -34.31
CA ASN A 40 46.12 -38.10 -33.26
C ASN A 40 46.48 -36.65 -32.91
N VAL A 41 45.61 -35.71 -33.26
CA VAL A 41 45.73 -34.30 -32.85
C VAL A 41 44.66 -33.99 -31.84
N THR A 42 45.08 -33.43 -30.71
CA THR A 42 44.19 -32.82 -29.72
C THR A 42 44.56 -31.35 -29.64
N ALA A 43 43.63 -30.48 -30.04
CA ALA A 43 43.74 -29.04 -29.88
C ALA A 43 42.71 -28.59 -28.84
N THR A 44 43.13 -27.79 -27.87
CA THR A 44 42.27 -27.20 -26.83
C THR A 44 42.38 -25.68 -26.93
N ASP A 45 41.28 -25.01 -27.25
CA ASP A 45 41.21 -23.55 -27.26
C ASP A 45 40.88 -23.04 -25.85
N HIS A 46 41.92 -22.75 -25.08
CA HIS A 46 41.79 -22.20 -23.72
C HIS A 46 41.16 -20.80 -23.73
N GLY A 47 41.37 -19.99 -24.77
CA GLY A 47 40.82 -18.63 -24.85
C GLY A 47 39.30 -18.63 -25.02
N ALA A 48 38.76 -19.58 -25.79
CA ALA A 48 37.31 -19.78 -25.88
C ALA A 48 36.71 -20.24 -24.53
N ILE A 49 37.39 -21.12 -23.81
CA ILE A 49 36.95 -21.61 -22.49
C ILE A 49 36.97 -20.48 -21.45
N ASP A 50 38.05 -19.70 -21.39
CA ASP A 50 38.16 -18.57 -20.44
C ASP A 50 37.09 -17.51 -20.71
N LYS A 51 36.83 -17.19 -21.97
CA LYS A 51 35.75 -16.27 -22.36
C LYS A 51 34.36 -16.84 -22.01
N ALA A 52 34.15 -18.14 -22.16
CA ALA A 52 32.91 -18.78 -21.76
C ALA A 52 32.69 -18.73 -20.25
N PHE A 53 33.75 -18.94 -19.45
CA PHE A 53 33.68 -18.77 -18.00
C PHE A 53 33.44 -17.32 -17.58
N ALA A 54 34.12 -16.36 -18.22
CA ALA A 54 33.90 -14.93 -17.98
C ALA A 54 32.45 -14.53 -18.28
N LEU A 55 31.91 -14.93 -19.44
CA LEU A 55 30.51 -14.71 -19.80
C LEU A 55 29.56 -15.37 -18.79
N GLY A 56 29.87 -16.61 -18.37
CA GLY A 56 29.08 -17.30 -17.34
C GLY A 56 29.05 -16.55 -16.01
N GLY A 57 30.19 -16.03 -15.56
CA GLY A 57 30.29 -15.21 -14.35
C GLY A 57 29.51 -13.90 -14.46
N GLU A 58 29.60 -13.22 -15.59
CA GLU A 58 28.88 -11.97 -15.84
C GLU A 58 27.36 -12.20 -15.90
N LEU A 59 26.91 -13.28 -16.54
CA LEU A 59 25.50 -13.68 -16.54
C LEU A 59 24.98 -14.02 -15.15
N ILE A 60 25.76 -14.72 -14.33
CA ILE A 60 25.39 -15.03 -12.95
C ILE A 60 25.26 -13.75 -12.12
N ASN A 61 26.22 -12.83 -12.23
CA ASN A 61 26.17 -11.55 -11.53
C ASN A 61 24.97 -10.71 -11.96
N GLN A 62 24.76 -10.56 -13.26
CA GLN A 62 23.62 -9.83 -13.81
C GLN A 62 22.29 -10.45 -13.40
N THR A 63 22.19 -11.79 -13.38
CA THR A 63 20.99 -12.49 -12.90
C THR A 63 20.77 -12.23 -11.42
N GLY A 64 21.83 -12.21 -10.61
CA GLY A 64 21.77 -11.85 -9.19
C GLY A 64 21.23 -10.44 -8.98
N GLU A 65 21.76 -9.45 -9.70
CA GLU A 65 21.28 -8.05 -9.62
C GLU A 65 19.81 -7.91 -10.04
N ILE A 66 19.40 -8.59 -11.11
CA ILE A 66 17.99 -8.62 -11.55
C ILE A 66 17.11 -9.23 -10.46
N PHE A 67 17.55 -10.31 -9.82
CA PHE A 67 16.81 -10.99 -8.78
C PHE A 67 16.67 -10.12 -7.52
N ASP A 68 17.75 -9.48 -7.08
CA ASP A 68 17.73 -8.54 -5.95
C ASP A 68 16.83 -7.33 -6.23
N SER A 69 16.89 -6.79 -7.44
CA SER A 69 16.01 -5.70 -7.87
C SER A 69 14.54 -6.12 -7.89
N ALA A 70 14.24 -7.33 -8.39
CA ALA A 70 12.89 -7.88 -8.40
C ALA A 70 12.34 -8.11 -6.98
N ILE A 71 13.16 -8.63 -6.06
CA ILE A 71 12.79 -8.78 -4.64
C ILE A 71 12.57 -7.41 -4.00
N GLY A 72 13.46 -6.44 -4.27
CA GLY A 72 13.33 -5.08 -3.76
C GLY A 72 12.04 -4.41 -4.22
N PHE A 73 11.72 -4.53 -5.52
CA PHE A 73 10.46 -4.04 -6.08
C PHE A 73 9.24 -4.71 -5.43
N ALA A 74 9.23 -6.04 -5.31
CA ALA A 74 8.14 -6.76 -4.67
C ALA A 74 7.95 -6.35 -3.20
N GLY A 75 9.05 -6.17 -2.47
CA GLY A 75 9.03 -5.66 -1.09
C GLY A 75 8.44 -4.26 -0.99
N GLN A 76 8.82 -3.37 -1.90
CA GLN A 76 8.30 -2.00 -1.95
C GLN A 76 6.80 -1.97 -2.27
N VAL A 77 6.35 -2.71 -3.28
CA VAL A 77 4.92 -2.82 -3.63
C VAL A 77 4.10 -3.36 -2.45
N ASN A 78 4.62 -4.35 -1.73
CA ASN A 78 3.95 -4.90 -0.55
C ASN A 78 3.86 -3.84 0.56
N LYS A 79 4.95 -3.14 0.86
CA LYS A 79 4.98 -2.06 1.84
C LYS A 79 3.99 -0.94 1.50
N ASP A 80 3.96 -0.50 0.24
CA ASP A 80 3.05 0.54 -0.23
C ASP A 80 1.59 0.09 -0.15
N SER A 81 1.32 -1.17 -0.47
CA SER A 81 -0.02 -1.78 -0.35
C SER A 81 -0.49 -1.83 1.10
N MET A 82 0.39 -2.19 2.04
CA MET A 82 0.08 -2.18 3.48
C MET A 82 -0.13 -0.76 4.00
N GLN A 83 0.68 0.20 3.57
CA GLN A 83 0.50 1.60 3.96
C GLN A 83 -0.81 2.18 3.42
N PHE A 84 -1.16 1.88 2.17
CA PHE A 84 -2.43 2.28 1.57
C PHE A 84 -3.61 1.68 2.35
N ALA A 85 -3.57 0.38 2.64
CA ALA A 85 -4.60 -0.29 3.43
C ALA A 85 -4.73 0.32 4.83
N GLY A 86 -3.62 0.60 5.51
CA GLY A 86 -3.61 1.28 6.80
C GLY A 86 -4.29 2.65 6.75
N LYS A 87 -3.89 3.50 5.79
CA LYS A 87 -4.52 4.82 5.60
C LYS A 87 -6.01 4.74 5.25
N ALA A 88 -6.41 3.76 4.44
CA ALA A 88 -7.82 3.56 4.11
C ALA A 88 -8.63 3.16 5.35
N LEU A 89 -8.10 2.26 6.20
CA LEU A 89 -8.71 1.87 7.46
C LEU A 89 -8.79 3.04 8.44
N ASP A 90 -7.72 3.85 8.56
CA ASP A 90 -7.72 5.05 9.41
C ASP A 90 -8.78 6.06 8.97
N ASN A 91 -8.89 6.30 7.66
CA ASN A 91 -9.92 7.20 7.12
C ASN A 91 -11.34 6.68 7.39
N ILE A 92 -11.58 5.38 7.22
CA ILE A 92 -12.89 4.77 7.52
C ILE A 92 -13.19 4.85 9.02
N ALA A 93 -12.21 4.56 9.88
CA ALA A 93 -12.36 4.64 11.32
C ALA A 93 -12.65 6.08 11.77
N SER A 94 -11.93 7.05 11.23
CA SER A 94 -12.15 8.49 11.50
C SER A 94 -13.54 8.93 11.04
N SER A 95 -13.94 8.58 9.81
CA SER A 95 -15.26 8.93 9.28
C SER A 95 -16.39 8.30 10.08
N ASN A 96 -16.25 7.03 10.48
CA ASN A 96 -17.22 6.37 11.35
C ASN A 96 -17.29 7.02 12.73
N SER A 97 -16.16 7.40 13.31
CA SER A 97 -16.13 8.12 14.59
C SER A 97 -16.85 9.47 14.50
N GLU A 98 -16.62 10.22 13.43
CA GLU A 98 -17.30 11.51 13.19
C GLU A 98 -18.81 11.31 12.97
N ASN A 99 -19.20 10.32 12.17
CA ASN A 99 -20.61 9.97 11.95
C ASN A 99 -21.30 9.54 13.26
N LEU A 100 -20.63 8.74 14.09
CA LEU A 100 -21.15 8.35 15.41
C LEU A 100 -21.26 9.55 16.36
N GLN A 101 -20.30 10.46 16.32
CA GLN A 101 -20.34 11.69 17.12
C GLN A 101 -21.46 12.62 16.67
N MET A 102 -21.66 12.76 15.36
CA MET A 102 -22.78 13.52 14.79
C MET A 102 -24.11 12.86 15.17
N LEU A 103 -24.23 11.54 15.05
CA LEU A 103 -25.43 10.78 15.45
C LEU A 103 -25.72 10.94 16.95
N ALA A 104 -24.69 10.85 17.80
CA ALA A 104 -24.82 11.09 19.23
C ALA A 104 -25.25 12.53 19.54
N GLY A 105 -24.69 13.52 18.84
CA GLY A 105 -25.09 14.92 18.95
C GLY A 105 -26.54 15.16 18.52
N LEU A 106 -26.96 14.56 17.40
CA LEU A 106 -28.33 14.66 16.90
C LEU A 106 -29.33 13.95 17.82
N SER A 107 -28.98 12.76 18.34
CA SER A 107 -29.79 12.04 19.32
C SER A 107 -29.91 12.81 20.62
N GLY A 108 -28.81 13.39 21.11
CA GLY A 108 -28.81 14.23 22.31
C GLY A 108 -29.67 15.49 22.16
N SER A 109 -29.53 16.19 21.03
CA SER A 109 -30.34 17.39 20.75
C SER A 109 -31.82 17.05 20.55
N GLN A 110 -32.13 15.94 19.88
CA GLN A 110 -33.50 15.45 19.72
C GLN A 110 -34.13 15.04 21.05
N SER A 111 -33.38 14.37 21.92
CA SER A 111 -33.86 14.00 23.26
C SER A 111 -34.10 15.23 24.14
N LYS A 112 -33.23 16.24 24.05
CA LYS A 112 -33.41 17.51 24.75
C LYS A 112 -34.63 18.28 24.24
N GLN A 113 -34.76 18.41 22.92
CA GLN A 113 -35.91 19.07 22.29
C GLN A 113 -37.23 18.33 22.61
N ASN A 114 -37.20 16.99 22.65
CA ASN A 114 -38.36 16.20 23.04
C ASN A 114 -38.73 16.41 24.52
N THR A 115 -37.73 16.53 25.41
CA THR A 115 -37.96 16.87 26.83
C THR A 115 -38.57 18.26 26.98
N ASP A 116 -38.06 19.24 26.24
CA ASP A 116 -38.58 20.62 26.26
C ASP A 116 -40.01 20.68 25.73
N ASN A 117 -40.31 19.96 24.63
CA ASN A 117 -41.67 19.84 24.09
C ASN A 117 -42.62 19.17 25.09
N LEU A 118 -42.19 18.08 25.75
CA LEU A 118 -42.98 17.40 26.77
C LEU A 118 -43.22 18.31 27.99
N ASN A 119 -42.23 19.08 28.41
CA ASN A 119 -42.37 20.05 29.49
C ASN A 119 -43.38 21.13 29.12
N ALA A 120 -43.31 21.71 27.91
CA ALA A 120 -44.27 22.70 27.46
C ALA A 120 -45.70 22.14 27.39
N ILE A 121 -45.88 20.90 26.90
CA ILE A 121 -47.19 20.22 26.90
C ILE A 121 -47.66 19.98 28.33
N MET A 122 -46.77 19.56 29.24
CA MET A 122 -47.09 19.31 30.64
C MET A 122 -47.47 20.61 31.36
N ASP A 123 -46.78 21.72 31.10
CA ASP A 123 -47.14 23.04 31.62
C ASP A 123 -48.47 23.52 31.07
N LEU A 124 -48.75 23.30 29.78
CA LEU A 124 -50.05 23.60 29.19
C LEU A 124 -51.16 22.73 29.80
N ALA A 125 -50.89 21.45 30.04
CA ALA A 125 -51.81 20.53 30.68
C ALA A 125 -52.08 20.92 32.14
N LYS A 126 -51.04 21.27 32.93
CA LYS A 126 -51.18 21.81 34.29
C LYS A 126 -51.96 23.12 34.30
N PHE A 127 -51.65 24.05 33.41
CA PHE A 127 -52.38 25.31 33.27
C PHE A 127 -53.87 25.06 32.96
N LYS A 128 -54.17 24.10 32.08
CA LYS A 128 -55.55 23.71 31.74
C LYS A 128 -56.24 22.96 32.88
N GLN A 129 -55.52 22.13 33.64
CA GLN A 129 -56.01 21.40 34.81
C GLN A 129 -56.32 22.35 35.98
N ASP A 130 -55.45 23.33 36.23
CA ASP A 130 -55.65 24.39 37.20
C ASP A 130 -56.57 25.51 36.67
N GLY A 131 -56.98 25.45 35.39
CA GLY A 131 -57.84 26.41 34.72
C GLY A 131 -57.31 27.86 34.69
N GLY A 132 -55.99 28.05 34.83
CA GLY A 132 -55.38 29.36 35.04
C GLY A 132 -55.73 30.01 36.39
N ALA A 133 -56.36 29.28 37.30
CA ALA A 133 -56.90 29.80 38.56
C ALA A 133 -55.81 30.12 39.59
N SER A 134 -54.59 29.55 39.52
CA SER A 134 -53.53 29.87 40.51
C SER A 134 -52.98 31.29 40.34
N ASN A 135 -52.67 31.70 39.10
CA ASN A 135 -52.25 33.07 38.79
C ASN A 135 -53.40 34.07 38.94
N ASN A 136 -54.62 33.69 38.55
CA ASN A 136 -55.80 34.54 38.71
C ASN A 136 -56.21 34.68 40.19
N ARG A 137 -56.06 33.64 41.02
CA ARG A 137 -56.25 33.74 42.48
C ARG A 137 -55.23 34.66 43.13
N GLN A 138 -53.96 34.61 42.74
CA GLN A 138 -52.94 35.51 43.30
C GLN A 138 -53.25 36.98 42.96
N GLN A 139 -53.62 37.26 41.70
CA GLN A 139 -54.02 38.61 41.29
C GLN A 139 -55.35 39.05 41.91
N GLN A 140 -56.34 38.16 42.03
CA GLN A 140 -57.61 38.44 42.71
C GLN A 140 -57.43 38.66 44.22
N LEU A 141 -56.57 37.89 44.90
CA LEU A 141 -56.24 38.11 46.32
C LEU A 141 -55.57 39.47 46.52
N LEU A 142 -54.62 39.83 45.66
CA LEU A 142 -53.96 41.14 45.70
C LEU A 142 -54.98 42.27 45.47
N LEU A 143 -55.84 42.14 44.45
CA LEU A 143 -56.88 43.13 44.13
C LEU A 143 -57.89 43.28 45.28
N LEU A 144 -58.30 42.18 45.91
CA LEU A 144 -59.26 42.17 47.01
C LEU A 144 -58.67 42.85 48.26
N VAL A 145 -57.39 42.63 48.56
CA VAL A 145 -56.68 43.35 49.64
C VAL A 145 -56.65 44.86 49.37
N VAL A 146 -56.35 45.28 48.13
CA VAL A 146 -56.34 46.70 47.75
C VAL A 146 -57.73 47.34 47.90
N ILE A 147 -58.79 46.65 47.47
CA ILE A 147 -60.17 47.14 47.59
C ILE A 147 -60.57 47.34 49.06
N VAL A 148 -60.22 46.40 49.95
CA VAL A 148 -60.51 46.49 51.38
C VAL A 148 -59.81 47.71 52.01
N ILE A 149 -58.55 47.96 51.65
CA ILE A 149 -57.80 49.13 52.14
C ILE A 149 -58.45 50.44 51.68
N VAL A 150 -58.81 50.54 50.39
CA VAL A 150 -59.42 51.75 49.82
C VAL A 150 -60.78 52.03 50.45
N LEU A 151 -61.64 51.01 50.60
CA LEU A 151 -62.93 51.15 51.27
C LEU A 151 -62.79 51.53 52.75
N GLY A 152 -61.79 50.98 53.45
CA GLY A 152 -61.46 51.35 54.83
C GLY A 152 -61.05 52.83 54.95
N LEU A 153 -60.28 53.34 53.99
CA LEU A 153 -59.87 54.76 53.97
C LEU A 153 -61.03 55.70 53.65
N ILE A 154 -61.88 55.34 52.68
CA ILE A 154 -63.06 56.15 52.30
C ILE A 154 -64.07 56.21 53.44
N THR A 155 -64.35 55.08 54.11
CA THR A 155 -65.26 55.04 55.26
C THR A 155 -64.70 55.83 56.45
N MET A 156 -63.39 55.75 56.72
CA MET A 156 -62.76 56.61 57.73
C MET A 156 -62.88 58.10 57.37
N MET A 157 -62.64 58.49 56.12
CA MET A 157 -62.80 59.89 55.69
C MET A 157 -64.27 60.36 55.77
N ALA A 158 -65.23 59.50 55.44
CA ALA A 158 -66.65 59.83 55.51
C ALA A 158 -67.15 60.00 56.95
N VAL A 159 -66.67 59.17 57.89
CA VAL A 159 -66.99 59.31 59.32
C VAL A 159 -66.35 60.56 59.92
N LYS A 160 -65.15 60.94 59.48
CA LYS A 160 -64.45 62.13 59.98
C LYS A 160 -65.00 63.47 59.42
N LYS A 161 -65.87 63.41 58.42
CA LYS A 161 -66.47 64.59 57.74
C LYS A 161 -67.92 64.87 58.17
N ARG A 162 -68.41 64.21 59.22
CA ARG A 162 -69.67 64.51 59.91
C ARG A 162 -69.40 65.12 61.28
#